data_AF-A0A845B830-F1
#
_entry.id   AF-A0A845B830-F1
#
_cell.length_a   1.000
_cell.length_b   1.000
_cell.length_c   1.000
_cell.angle_alpha   90.00
_cell.angle_beta   90.00
_cell.angle_gamma   90.00
#
_symmetry.space_group_name_H-M   'P 1'
#
loop_
_entity.id
_entity.type
_entity.pdbx_description
1 polymer ?
#
loop_
_entity_poly.entity_id
_entity_poly.type
_entity_poly.pdbx_seq_one_letter_code
_entity_poly.pdbx_strand_id
1 'polypeptide(L)' 'MPFAWIAKPADLTLCLSGYPVRIRLHTGREQPYTLEVDGKSARVYSSLARAKADAIRSARDWDEEMARILAD' A
#
# COMPACT_ATOMS: atom_id res chain seq x y z
N MET A 1 -25.00 -30.34 -14.01
CA MET A 1 -23.91 -29.35 -14.17
C MET A 1 -23.61 -28.74 -12.81
N PRO A 2 -22.58 -29.18 -12.07
CA PRO A 2 -22.30 -28.61 -10.77
C PRO A 2 -21.65 -27.23 -10.93
N PHE A 3 -22.27 -26.26 -10.29
CA PHE A 3 -21.87 -24.88 -10.01
C PHE A 3 -20.44 -24.48 -10.40
N ALA A 4 -20.32 -23.45 -11.24
CA ALA A 4 -19.06 -22.76 -11.48
C ALA A 4 -18.59 -22.07 -10.18
N TRP A 5 -17.78 -22.76 -9.39
CA TRP A 5 -17.07 -22.13 -8.28
C TRP A 5 -16.13 -21.10 -8.89
N ILE A 6 -16.33 -19.82 -8.57
CA ILE A 6 -15.35 -18.78 -8.86
C ILE A 6 -14.08 -19.20 -8.12
N ALA A 7 -13.01 -19.50 -8.86
CA ALA A 7 -11.71 -19.78 -8.25
C ALA A 7 -11.37 -18.61 -7.33
N LYS A 8 -11.20 -18.86 -6.02
CA LYS A 8 -10.81 -17.82 -5.07
C LYS A 8 -9.52 -17.20 -5.62
N PRO A 9 -9.51 -15.90 -5.99
CA PRO A 9 -8.27 -15.28 -6.39
C PRO A 9 -7.28 -15.47 -5.25
N ALA A 10 -6.11 -16.03 -5.57
CA ALA A 10 -5.08 -16.34 -4.57
C ALA A 10 -4.57 -15.09 -3.84
N ASP A 11 -4.97 -13.90 -4.34
CA ASP A 11 -4.56 -12.62 -3.81
C ASP A 11 -5.60 -11.52 -4.07
N LEU A 12 -6.70 -11.54 -3.30
CA LEU A 12 -7.61 -10.38 -3.26
C LEU A 12 -6.87 -9.18 -2.63
N THR A 13 -6.89 -8.04 -3.33
CA THR A 13 -6.22 -6.81 -2.91
C THR A 13 -7.24 -5.74 -2.47
N LEU A 14 -7.03 -5.14 -1.30
CA LEU A 14 -7.81 -4.01 -0.77
C LEU A 14 -6.92 -2.78 -0.58
N CYS A 15 -7.38 -1.60 -1.02
CA CYS A 15 -6.68 -0.34 -0.77
C CYS A 15 -7.17 0.28 0.57
N LEU A 16 -6.23 0.60 1.46
CA LEU A 16 -6.51 1.13 2.80
C LEU A 16 -6.20 2.64 2.95
N SER A 17 -5.66 3.29 1.92
CA SER A 17 -5.33 4.73 1.91
C SER A 17 -5.35 5.33 0.48
N GLY A 18 -5.15 6.65 0.38
CA GLY A 18 -5.26 7.45 -0.85
C GLY A 18 -3.93 7.93 -1.45
N TYR A 19 -3.99 8.80 -2.46
CA TYR A 19 -2.81 9.35 -3.13
C TYR A 19 -1.98 10.30 -2.22
N PRO A 20 -0.65 10.34 -2.33
CA PRO A 20 0.25 9.48 -3.14
C PRO A 20 0.73 8.22 -2.40
N VAL A 21 0.21 7.95 -1.20
CA VAL A 21 0.70 6.88 -0.31
C VAL A 21 -0.39 5.83 -0.08
N ARG A 22 -0.23 4.64 -0.68
CA ARG A 22 -1.23 3.57 -0.71
C ARG A 22 -0.76 2.35 0.08
N ILE A 23 -1.56 1.90 1.05
CA ILE A 23 -1.38 0.58 1.66
C ILE A 23 -2.35 -0.40 1.00
N ARG A 24 -1.82 -1.45 0.39
CA ARG A 24 -2.57 -2.58 -0.16
C ARG A 24 -2.54 -3.75 0.82
N LEU A 25 -3.68 -4.39 1.02
CA LEU A 25 -3.81 -5.64 1.77
C LEU A 25 -4.05 -6.80 0.79
N HIS A 26 -3.15 -7.76 0.81
CA HIS A 26 -3.12 -8.99 0.04
C HIS A 26 -3.58 -10.16 0.91
N THR A 27 -4.70 -10.78 0.55
CA THR A 27 -5.17 -11.97 1.28
C THR A 27 -4.38 -13.22 0.84
N GLY A 28 -3.98 -14.07 1.78
CA GLY A 28 -3.27 -15.33 1.47
C GLY A 28 -1.74 -15.24 1.35
N ARG A 29 -1.13 -14.09 1.67
CA ARG A 29 0.33 -13.90 1.72
C ARG A 29 0.85 -13.81 3.15
N GLU A 30 2.06 -14.31 3.42
CA GLU A 30 2.74 -14.14 4.73
C GLU A 30 3.07 -12.68 5.04
N GLN A 31 3.32 -11.88 4.00
CA GLN A 31 3.52 -10.43 4.11
C GLN A 31 2.38 -9.74 3.36
N PRO A 32 1.22 -9.57 4.03
CA PRO A 32 0.01 -9.20 3.34
C PRO A 32 -0.09 -7.68 3.11
N TYR A 33 0.79 -6.85 3.66
CA TYR A 33 0.69 -5.40 3.52
C TYR A 33 1.75 -4.86 2.57
N THR A 34 1.35 -4.21 1.49
CA THR A 34 2.25 -3.52 0.56
C THR A 34 2.04 -2.03 0.65
N LEU A 35 3.09 -1.26 0.93
CA LEU A 35 3.11 0.20 0.86
C LEU A 35 3.64 0.64 -0.50
N GLU A 36 2.81 1.33 -1.26
CA GLU A 36 3.16 1.98 -2.51
C GLU A 36 3.22 3.49 -2.28
N VAL A 37 4.29 4.11 -2.77
CA VAL A 37 4.44 5.57 -2.80
C VAL A 37 4.83 5.92 -4.22
N ASP A 38 4.14 6.88 -4.82
CA ASP A 38 4.37 7.26 -6.21
C ASP A 38 5.83 7.66 -6.43
N GLY A 39 6.41 7.18 -7.52
CA GLY A 39 7.83 7.39 -7.83
C GLY A 39 8.81 6.58 -6.97
N LYS A 40 8.36 5.76 -6.01
CA LYS A 40 9.22 4.94 -5.16
C LYS A 40 8.92 3.44 -5.30
N SER A 41 9.90 2.62 -4.94
CA SER A 41 9.72 1.16 -4.91
C SER A 41 8.72 0.75 -3.83
N ALA A 42 7.85 -0.21 -4.16
CA ALA A 42 6.89 -0.76 -3.21
C ALA A 42 7.61 -1.51 -2.08
N ARG A 43 7.11 -1.38 -0.85
CA ARG A 43 7.65 -2.01 0.35
C ARG A 43 6.62 -2.98 0.93
N VAL A 44 7.07 -4.15 1.40
CA VAL A 44 6.17 -5.22 1.90
C VAL A 44 6.36 -5.40 3.41
N TYR A 45 5.27 -5.68 4.12
CA TYR A 45 5.25 -5.85 5.57
C TYR A 45 4.36 -7.01 5.97
N SER A 46 4.77 -7.69 7.05
CA SER A 46 3.94 -8.66 7.76
C SER A 46 2.96 -8.04 8.75
N SER A 47 3.08 -6.74 9.04
CA SER A 47 2.28 -6.04 10.06
C SER A 47 1.69 -4.73 9.55
N LEU A 48 0.37 -4.56 9.75
CA LEU A 48 -0.35 -3.33 9.42
C LEU A 48 0.20 -2.13 10.20
N ALA A 49 0.59 -2.32 11.47
CA ALA A 49 1.11 -1.24 12.30
C ALA A 49 2.42 -0.69 11.71
N ARG A 50 3.31 -1.57 11.23
CA ARG A 50 4.55 -1.17 10.55
C ARG A 50 4.26 -0.48 9.22
N ALA A 51 3.35 -1.03 8.40
CA ALA A 51 2.94 -0.42 7.14
C ALA A 51 2.35 0.99 7.34
N LYS A 52 1.49 1.17 8.35
CA LYS A 52 0.91 2.47 8.71
C LYS A 52 1.96 3.47 9.20
N ALA A 53 2.86 3.05 10.09
CA ALA A 53 3.92 3.93 10.57
C ALA A 53 4.82 4.42 9.43
N ASP A 54 5.14 3.56 8.46
CA ASP A 54 5.96 3.94 7.32
C ASP A 54 5.19 4.78 6.29
N ALA A 55 3.88 4.54 6.14
CA ALA A 55 3.01 5.39 5.33
C ALA A 55 2.96 6.82 5.86
N ILE A 56 2.81 7.00 7.18
CA ILE A 56 2.79 8.33 7.82
C ILE A 56 4.12 9.07 7.58
N ARG A 57 5.26 8.39 7.74
CA ARG A 57 6.57 8.98 7.43
C ARG A 57 6.68 9.37 5.97
N SER A 58 6.29 8.47 5.06
CA SER A 58 6.37 8.72 3.62
C SER A 58 5.48 9.88 3.17
N ALA A 59 4.32 10.06 3.81
CA ALA A 59 3.44 11.21 3.57
C ALA A 59 4.11 12.51 4.04
N ARG A 60 4.74 12.52 5.22
CA ARG A 60 5.48 13.70 5.70
C ARG A 60 6.63 14.06 4.76
N ASP A 61 7.41 13.08 4.33
CA ASP A 61 8.53 13.31 3.42
C ASP A 61 8.04 13.91 2.08
N TRP A 62 6.88 13.45 1.60
CA TRP A 62 6.24 14.00 0.41
C TRP A 62 5.79 15.45 0.60
N ASP A 63 5.15 15.77 1.73
CA ASP A 63 4.73 17.14 2.04
C ASP A 63 5.95 18.08 2.10
N GLU A 64 7.05 17.64 2.69
CA GLU A 64 8.31 18.38 2.74
C GLU A 64 8.93 18.59 1.36
N GLU A 65 8.93 17.56 0.51
CA GLU A 65 9.43 17.63 -0.87
C GLU A 65 8.60 18.59 -1.73
N MET A 66 7.27 18.48 -1.64
CA MET A 66 6.36 19.38 -2.35
C MET A 66 6.49 20.83 -1.88
N ALA A 67 6.68 21.07 -0.58
CA ALA A 67 6.90 22.40 -0.06
C ALA A 67 8.17 23.05 -0.61
N ARG A 68 9.25 22.28 -0.82
CA ARG A 68 10.48 22.77 -1.46
C ARG A 68 10.25 23.10 -2.93
N ILE A 69 9.62 22.20 -3.68
CA ILE A 69 9.34 22.39 -5.11
C ILE A 69 8.46 23.62 -5.36
N LEU A 70 7.50 23.91 -4.47
CA LEU A 70 6.61 25.06 -4.58
C LEU A 70 7.25 26.38 -4.10
N ALA A 71 8.36 26.32 -3.37
CA ALA A 71 9.07 27.50 -2.88
C ALA A 71 10.17 27.99 -3.84
N ASP A 72 10.63 27.12 -4.75
CA ASP A 72 11.53 27.42 -5.86
C ASP A 72 10.78 28.00 -7.08
#